data_AF-A0A7L3ZFF7-F1
#
_entry.id   AF-A0A7L3ZFF7-F1
#
_cell.length_a   1.000
_cell.length_b   1.000
_cell.length_c   1.000
_cell.angle_alpha   90.00
_cell.angle_beta   90.00
_cell.angle_gamma   90.00
#
_symmetry.space_group_name_H-M   'P 1'
#
loop_
_entity.id
_entity.type
_entity.pdbx_description
1 polymer ?
#
loop_
_entity_poly.entity_id
_entity_poly.type
_entity_poly.pdbx_seq_one_letter_code
_entity_poly.pdbx_strand_id
1 'polypeptide(L)'
;SPPPGERGGMSAAASAEMIETSPVLNFEEIDYKEIEVEEVVGRGAFGVVCKAKWRAKDVAIKQIESESERKAFIVELRQLSRVNHPNIVKLYGACLNPVCLVMEYAEGGSLYNVLHGAEPLPHYTAAHAMSWCLQCSQGVAYLHSMKPKALIHRDLKPPNLLLVAGGTVLKICDFGTACDIQTHMTNNKGSAAWMAPEVFEGSNYSEKCDVFSWGIILWEVITRRKPFDEIGGPAFRIMWAVHNGTRPPLIKNLPKPIESLMTRCWSKDPSQRPSMEEIVKIMTHLMRYFPGADEPLQYPCQYSDEGQSNSATSTGSFMDITSTNTSNKSDANMEPSDFQGASTNDTIKRLESKLAQQMKNTAKQP
;
A
#
# COMPACT_ATOMS: atom_id res chain seq x y z
N SER A 1 69.22 -32.43 -23.27
CA SER A 1 69.73 -31.39 -22.36
C SER A 1 69.53 -30.01 -22.99
N PRO A 2 69.04 -28.99 -22.25
CA PRO A 2 68.34 -27.78 -22.73
C PRO A 2 69.35 -26.62 -23.06
N PRO A 3 69.03 -25.30 -23.23
CA PRO A 3 67.79 -24.46 -23.26
C PRO A 3 67.83 -23.40 -24.42
N PRO A 4 67.39 -22.10 -24.36
CA PRO A 4 66.27 -21.35 -23.70
C PRO A 4 65.43 -20.43 -24.66
N GLY A 5 64.33 -19.82 -24.16
CA GLY A 5 64.03 -18.39 -24.43
C GLY A 5 62.85 -17.97 -25.33
N GLU A 6 61.74 -17.58 -24.69
CA GLU A 6 60.78 -16.47 -24.97
C GLU A 6 60.25 -16.12 -26.39
N ARG A 7 58.92 -16.11 -26.51
CA ARG A 7 57.99 -15.09 -27.07
C ARG A 7 56.57 -15.69 -26.93
N GLY A 8 55.52 -15.04 -26.46
CA GLY A 8 55.12 -13.65 -26.48
C GLY A 8 53.63 -13.66 -26.90
N GLY A 9 52.72 -13.16 -26.07
CA GLY A 9 51.28 -13.16 -26.38
C GLY A 9 50.40 -12.73 -25.21
N MET A 10 50.47 -11.44 -24.84
CA MET A 10 49.47 -10.80 -23.98
C MET A 10 48.24 -10.47 -24.85
N SER A 11 47.10 -11.08 -24.54
CA SER A 11 45.77 -10.61 -24.96
C SER A 11 45.06 -10.10 -23.72
N ALA A 12 45.10 -8.79 -23.50
CA ALA A 12 44.32 -8.11 -22.48
C ALA A 12 42.86 -8.03 -22.93
N ALA A 13 41.99 -8.84 -22.33
CA ALA A 13 40.54 -8.66 -22.43
C ALA A 13 40.13 -7.56 -21.43
N ALA A 14 39.74 -6.40 -21.95
CA ALA A 14 39.13 -5.34 -21.17
C ALA A 14 37.70 -5.75 -20.79
N SER A 15 37.48 -6.05 -19.51
CA SER A 15 36.16 -6.20 -18.91
C SER A 15 35.48 -4.82 -18.89
N ALA A 16 34.44 -4.66 -19.71
CA ALA A 16 33.53 -3.52 -19.60
C ALA A 16 32.72 -3.66 -18.30
N GLU A 17 33.08 -2.88 -17.28
CA GLU A 17 32.23 -2.69 -16.11
C GLU A 17 30.91 -2.05 -16.58
N MET A 18 29.83 -2.82 -16.46
CA MET A 18 28.48 -2.27 -16.59
C MET A 18 28.28 -1.28 -15.45
N ILE A 19 28.14 0.00 -15.81
CA ILE A 19 27.72 1.06 -14.90
C ILE A 19 26.27 0.73 -14.51
N GLU A 20 26.10 0.03 -13.40
CA GLU A 20 24.81 -0.18 -12.76
C GLU A 20 24.36 1.17 -12.20
N THR A 21 23.55 1.90 -12.98
CA THR A 21 22.95 3.16 -12.56
C THR A 21 22.10 2.89 -11.32
N SER A 22 22.60 3.32 -10.15
CA SER A 22 21.88 3.21 -8.87
C SER A 22 20.49 3.84 -9.01
N PRO A 23 19.41 3.18 -8.57
CA PRO A 23 18.09 3.77 -8.58
C PRO A 23 18.10 5.03 -7.70
N VAL A 24 17.68 6.16 -8.26
CA VAL A 24 17.45 7.40 -7.54
C VAL A 24 16.29 7.15 -6.57
N LEU A 25 16.53 7.26 -5.25
CA LEU A 25 15.47 7.13 -4.26
C LEU A 25 14.70 8.45 -4.17
N ASN A 26 13.37 8.36 -4.08
CA ASN A 26 12.46 9.50 -4.06
C ASN A 26 11.99 9.84 -2.65
N PHE A 27 12.88 10.17 -1.71
CA PHE A 27 12.44 10.65 -0.38
C PHE A 27 13.41 11.65 0.29
N GLU A 28 12.86 12.54 1.11
CA GLU A 28 13.57 13.60 1.84
C GLU A 28 13.85 13.22 3.32
N GLU A 29 15.00 13.59 3.88
CA GLU A 29 15.22 13.58 5.35
C GLU A 29 14.53 14.84 5.90
N ILE A 30 13.43 14.67 6.64
CA ILE A 30 12.56 15.76 7.10
C ILE A 30 12.86 16.09 8.57
N ASP A 31 13.00 17.38 8.91
CA ASP A 31 13.03 17.82 10.31
C ASP A 31 11.62 17.70 10.90
N TYR A 32 11.47 16.94 11.99
CA TYR A 32 10.18 16.73 12.65
C TYR A 32 9.54 18.03 13.13
N LYS A 33 10.32 19.10 13.34
CA LYS A 33 9.80 20.44 13.68
C LYS A 33 8.99 21.08 12.56
N GLU A 34 9.15 20.64 11.31
CA GLU A 34 8.34 21.10 10.17
C GLU A 34 6.96 20.41 10.10
N ILE A 35 6.70 19.44 10.98
CA ILE A 35 5.49 18.62 10.96
C ILE A 35 4.54 19.08 12.06
N GLU A 36 3.34 19.52 11.64
CA GLU A 36 2.25 19.85 12.54
C GLU A 36 1.34 18.62 12.67
N VAL A 37 1.49 17.87 13.76
CA VAL A 37 0.67 16.67 14.02
C VAL A 37 -0.75 17.07 14.43
N GLU A 38 -1.75 16.49 13.77
CA GLU A 38 -3.17 16.71 14.07
C GLU A 38 -3.68 15.52 14.91
N GLU A 39 -4.47 14.62 14.32
CA GLU A 39 -5.17 13.54 15.02
C GLU A 39 -4.62 12.15 14.66
N VAL A 40 -4.82 11.18 15.57
CA VAL A 40 -4.51 9.77 15.31
C VAL A 40 -5.59 9.20 14.40
N VAL A 41 -5.20 8.66 13.25
CA VAL A 41 -6.13 8.07 12.26
C VAL A 41 -6.14 6.55 12.28
N GLY A 42 -5.11 5.92 12.84
CA GLY A 42 -5.06 4.47 12.96
C GLY A 42 -3.84 3.96 13.72
N ARG A 43 -3.92 2.72 14.17
CA ARG A 43 -2.79 1.95 14.70
C ARG A 43 -2.58 0.76 13.77
N GLY A 44 -1.40 0.70 13.15
CA GLY A 44 -1.06 -0.37 12.22
C GLY A 44 -0.64 -1.66 12.95
N ALA A 45 -0.10 -2.62 12.20
CA ALA A 45 0.61 -3.75 12.81
C ALA A 45 1.84 -3.29 13.62
N PHE A 46 2.43 -2.16 13.20
CA PHE A 46 3.54 -1.49 13.85
C PHE A 46 3.30 0.01 13.82
N GLY A 47 3.54 0.68 14.95
CA GLY A 47 3.45 2.13 15.08
C GLY A 47 2.04 2.71 15.01
N VAL A 48 1.99 4.03 15.18
CA VAL A 48 0.79 4.85 15.13
C VAL A 48 0.80 5.70 13.87
N VAL A 49 -0.35 5.79 13.20
CA VAL A 49 -0.55 6.66 12.03
C VAL A 49 -1.35 7.88 12.46
N CYS A 50 -0.79 9.06 12.24
CA CYS A 50 -1.45 10.34 12.50
C CYS A 50 -1.63 11.12 11.19
N LYS A 51 -2.72 11.88 11.11
CA LYS A 51 -2.85 12.97 10.15
C LYS A 51 -1.95 14.13 10.61
N ALA A 52 -1.31 14.80 9.68
CA ALA A 52 -0.45 15.94 9.96
C ALA A 52 -0.37 16.87 8.75
N LYS A 53 0.22 18.05 8.94
CA LYS A 53 0.62 18.96 7.87
C LYS A 53 2.13 19.08 7.78
N TRP A 54 2.65 19.08 6.56
CA TRP A 54 4.04 19.36 6.26
C TRP A 54 4.11 20.25 5.02
N ARG A 55 4.74 21.43 5.14
CA ARG A 55 4.84 22.45 4.08
C ARG A 55 3.48 22.77 3.42
N ALA A 56 2.48 23.04 4.27
CA ALA A 56 1.09 23.35 3.88
C ALA A 56 0.36 22.24 3.10
N LYS A 57 0.85 21.00 3.17
CA LYS A 57 0.23 19.83 2.55
C LYS A 57 -0.20 18.82 3.60
N ASP A 58 -1.38 18.25 3.44
CA ASP A 58 -1.85 17.14 4.28
C ASP A 58 -1.02 15.88 4.01
N VAL A 59 -0.50 15.29 5.09
CA VAL A 59 0.34 14.10 5.10
C VAL A 59 -0.11 13.11 6.18
N ALA A 60 0.20 11.84 5.97
CA ALA A 60 0.11 10.82 7.01
C ALA A 60 1.51 10.57 7.57
N ILE A 61 1.66 10.63 8.89
CA ILE A 61 2.90 10.22 9.55
C ILE A 61 2.72 8.87 10.24
N LYS A 62 3.64 7.92 10.00
CA LYS A 62 3.69 6.64 10.70
C LYS A 62 4.87 6.65 11.65
N GLN A 63 4.61 6.83 12.94
CA GLN A 63 5.61 6.91 13.99
C GLN A 63 5.72 5.56 14.72
N ILE A 64 6.94 5.10 15.00
CA ILE A 64 7.15 3.91 15.83
C ILE A 64 6.82 4.22 17.29
N GLU A 65 6.18 3.29 18.00
CA GLU A 65 5.87 3.42 19.42
C GLU A 65 6.93 2.78 20.32
N SER A 66 7.74 1.86 19.76
CA SER A 66 8.80 1.20 20.51
C SER A 66 10.01 0.83 19.66
N GLU A 67 11.17 0.68 20.32
CA GLU A 67 12.43 0.30 19.65
C GLU A 67 12.38 -1.07 18.97
N SER A 68 11.48 -1.96 19.40
CA SER A 68 11.32 -3.28 18.76
C SER A 68 10.77 -3.16 17.33
N GLU A 69 10.05 -2.10 17.02
CA GLU A 69 9.45 -1.82 15.70
C GLU A 69 10.44 -1.21 14.70
N ARG A 70 11.60 -0.73 15.18
CA ARG A 70 12.60 -0.03 14.34
C ARG A 70 13.08 -0.87 13.15
N LYS A 71 13.16 -2.20 13.28
CA LYS A 71 13.53 -3.08 12.16
C LYS A 71 12.45 -3.11 11.07
N ALA A 72 11.18 -3.23 11.45
CA ALA A 72 10.06 -3.20 10.52
C ALA A 72 9.98 -1.85 9.81
N PHE A 73 10.22 -0.75 10.53
CA PHE A 73 10.32 0.59 9.97
C PHE A 73 11.40 0.72 8.90
N ILE A 74 12.63 0.23 9.16
CA ILE A 74 13.73 0.32 8.20
C ILE A 74 13.42 -0.48 6.93
N VAL A 75 12.80 -1.66 7.09
CA VAL A 75 12.34 -2.46 5.93
C VAL A 75 11.32 -1.67 5.14
N GLU A 76 10.30 -1.13 5.79
CA GLU A 76 9.24 -0.35 5.12
C GLU A 76 9.80 0.90 4.41
N LEU A 77 10.68 1.67 5.06
CA LEU A 77 11.39 2.80 4.46
C LEU A 77 12.16 2.39 3.20
N ARG A 78 12.91 1.28 3.27
CA ARG A 78 13.69 0.78 2.13
C ARG A 78 12.78 0.33 0.98
N GLN A 79 11.65 -0.30 1.25
CA GLN A 79 10.74 -0.72 0.18
C GLN A 79 9.99 0.47 -0.42
N LEU A 80 9.42 1.35 0.42
CA LEU A 80 8.67 2.52 -0.03
C LEU A 80 9.52 3.52 -0.82
N SER A 81 10.81 3.65 -0.50
CA SER A 81 11.72 4.53 -1.24
C SER A 81 12.07 4.03 -2.66
N ARG A 82 11.83 2.75 -2.95
CA ARG A 82 12.10 2.11 -4.26
C ARG A 82 10.86 2.03 -5.16
N VAL A 83 9.67 2.28 -4.63
CA VAL A 83 8.40 2.16 -5.36
C VAL A 83 7.89 3.52 -5.78
N ASN A 84 7.38 3.60 -7.00
CA ASN A 84 6.71 4.78 -7.52
C ASN A 84 5.63 4.34 -8.51
N HIS A 85 4.39 4.28 -8.04
CA HIS A 85 3.25 3.83 -8.84
C HIS A 85 1.98 4.56 -8.38
N PRO A 86 1.05 4.93 -9.28
CA PRO A 86 -0.18 5.66 -8.92
C PRO A 86 -1.02 4.97 -7.83
N ASN A 87 -1.07 3.63 -7.86
CA ASN A 87 -1.81 2.80 -6.91
C ASN A 87 -0.99 2.29 -5.72
N ILE A 88 0.12 2.95 -5.39
CA ILE A 88 0.89 2.72 -4.18
C ILE A 88 1.02 4.06 -3.45
N VAL A 89 0.92 4.04 -2.12
CA VAL A 89 1.05 5.26 -1.30
C VAL A 89 2.41 5.92 -1.55
N LYS A 90 2.42 7.23 -1.78
CA LYS A 90 3.66 7.96 -2.01
C LYS A 90 4.38 8.22 -0.69
N LEU A 91 5.67 7.89 -0.64
CA LEU A 91 6.58 8.34 0.41
C LEU A 91 7.10 9.73 0.04
N TYR A 92 6.96 10.70 0.95
CA TYR A 92 7.58 12.01 0.80
C TYR A 92 8.94 12.07 1.47
N GLY A 93 9.05 11.48 2.67
CA GLY A 93 10.27 11.54 3.45
C GLY A 93 10.21 10.71 4.72
N ALA A 94 11.26 10.84 5.53
CA ALA A 94 11.34 10.22 6.84
C ALA A 94 12.04 11.15 7.83
N CYS A 95 11.58 11.10 9.09
CA CYS A 95 12.26 11.72 10.22
C CYS A 95 13.07 10.67 10.97
N LEU A 96 14.21 11.09 11.53
CA LEU A 96 15.05 10.22 12.37
C LEU A 96 14.74 10.37 13.86
N ASN A 97 14.22 11.52 14.29
CA ASN A 97 13.98 11.84 15.69
C ASN A 97 12.74 12.74 15.87
N PRO A 98 11.61 12.19 16.36
CA PRO A 98 11.33 10.76 16.45
C PRO A 98 11.35 10.07 15.07
N VAL A 99 11.52 8.75 15.07
CA VAL A 99 11.53 7.95 13.83
C VAL A 99 10.12 7.86 13.26
N CYS A 100 9.87 8.48 12.11
CA CYS A 100 8.58 8.38 11.42
C CYS A 100 8.71 8.45 9.89
N LEU A 101 7.74 7.84 9.18
CA LEU A 101 7.58 7.98 7.73
C LEU A 101 6.59 9.12 7.47
N VAL A 102 6.85 9.95 6.47
CA VAL A 102 5.96 11.00 6.00
C VAL A 102 5.43 10.61 4.63
N MET A 103 4.13 10.37 4.54
CA MET A 103 3.47 9.75 3.39
C MET A 103 2.29 10.60 2.90
N GLU A 104 1.81 10.27 1.70
CA GLU A 104 0.54 10.74 1.20
C GLU A 104 -0.61 10.44 2.17
N TYR A 105 -1.35 11.48 2.56
CA TYR A 105 -2.59 11.31 3.31
C TYR A 105 -3.69 10.82 2.37
N ALA A 106 -4.41 9.77 2.77
CA ALA A 106 -5.53 9.24 2.03
C ALA A 106 -6.85 9.57 2.72
N GLU A 107 -7.54 10.59 2.21
CA GLU A 107 -8.71 11.19 2.83
C GLU A 107 -9.93 10.26 2.89
N GLY A 108 -10.02 9.29 1.98
CA GLY A 108 -11.08 8.28 1.95
C GLY A 108 -10.88 7.14 2.97
N GLY A 109 -9.77 7.14 3.70
CA GLY A 109 -9.44 6.09 4.66
C GLY A 109 -9.23 4.72 4.00
N SER A 110 -9.39 3.64 4.78
CA SER A 110 -9.23 2.27 4.28
C SER A 110 -10.48 1.78 3.55
N LEU A 111 -10.28 0.92 2.55
CA LEU A 111 -11.35 0.20 1.87
C LEU A 111 -12.15 -0.64 2.88
N TYR A 112 -11.52 -1.16 3.92
CA TYR A 112 -12.23 -1.85 5.01
C TYR A 112 -13.28 -0.96 5.67
N ASN A 113 -12.95 0.30 5.98
CA ASN A 113 -13.90 1.23 6.59
C ASN A 113 -15.05 1.58 5.64
N VAL A 114 -14.77 1.70 4.34
CA VAL A 114 -15.81 1.93 3.33
C VAL A 114 -16.76 0.73 3.21
N LEU A 115 -16.26 -0.50 3.32
CA LEU A 115 -17.07 -1.71 3.21
C LEU A 115 -17.84 -2.02 4.51
N HIS A 116 -17.16 -1.92 5.66
CA HIS A 116 -17.58 -2.52 6.94
C HIS A 116 -17.40 -1.59 8.16
N GLY A 117 -17.14 -0.31 7.94
CA GLY A 117 -16.95 0.68 9.01
C GLY A 117 -18.24 1.04 9.74
N ALA A 118 -18.19 2.11 10.53
CA ALA A 118 -19.37 2.65 11.20
C ALA A 118 -20.36 3.24 10.18
N GLU A 119 -21.65 3.17 10.50
CA GLU A 119 -22.69 3.85 9.73
C GLU A 119 -22.59 5.38 9.90
N PRO A 120 -22.98 6.17 8.88
CA PRO A 120 -23.54 5.76 7.60
C PRO A 120 -22.48 5.26 6.60
N LEU A 121 -22.74 4.08 6.01
CA LEU A 121 -21.88 3.50 4.98
C LEU A 121 -22.17 4.13 3.60
N PRO A 122 -21.14 4.39 2.77
CA PRO A 122 -21.36 4.95 1.44
C PRO A 122 -21.99 3.92 0.49
N HIS A 123 -22.74 4.41 -0.49
CA HIS A 123 -23.16 3.59 -1.62
C HIS A 123 -22.02 3.49 -2.63
N TYR A 124 -21.76 2.28 -3.13
CA TYR A 124 -20.84 2.03 -4.23
C TYR A 124 -21.45 1.04 -5.23
N THR A 125 -20.90 1.01 -6.44
CA THR A 125 -21.46 0.29 -7.58
C THR A 125 -20.56 -0.89 -7.97
N ALA A 126 -21.02 -1.76 -8.86
CA ALA A 126 -20.17 -2.80 -9.44
C ALA A 126 -18.93 -2.22 -10.14
N ALA A 127 -19.07 -1.02 -10.74
CA ALA A 127 -17.94 -0.33 -11.37
C ALA A 127 -16.86 0.09 -10.36
N HIS A 128 -17.26 0.61 -9.20
CA HIS A 128 -16.33 0.88 -8.09
C HIS A 128 -15.59 -0.39 -7.64
N ALA A 129 -16.33 -1.47 -7.38
CA ALA A 129 -15.75 -2.73 -6.94
C ALA A 129 -14.70 -3.28 -7.94
N MET A 130 -15.05 -3.30 -9.23
CA MET A 130 -14.14 -3.76 -10.29
C MET A 130 -12.94 -2.83 -10.47
N SER A 131 -13.15 -1.51 -10.36
CA SER A 131 -12.08 -0.50 -10.44
C SER A 131 -11.08 -0.62 -9.30
N TRP A 132 -11.54 -0.75 -8.05
CA TRP A 132 -10.66 -0.96 -6.90
C TRP A 132 -9.81 -2.23 -7.07
N CYS A 133 -10.41 -3.33 -7.53
CA CYS A 133 -9.66 -4.57 -7.78
C CYS A 133 -8.67 -4.44 -8.94
N LEU A 134 -9.00 -3.70 -10.01
CA LEU A 134 -8.06 -3.42 -11.11
C LEU A 134 -6.88 -2.58 -10.62
N GLN A 135 -7.15 -1.51 -9.87
CA GLN A 135 -6.13 -0.63 -9.33
C GLN A 135 -5.20 -1.35 -8.34
N CYS A 136 -5.77 -2.23 -7.52
CA CYS A 136 -5.01 -3.13 -6.65
C CYS A 136 -4.10 -4.06 -7.48
N SER A 137 -4.62 -4.74 -8.51
CA SER A 137 -3.79 -5.63 -9.34
C SER A 137 -2.71 -4.89 -10.13
N GLN A 138 -2.95 -3.65 -10.56
CA GLN A 138 -1.94 -2.80 -11.20
C GLN A 138 -0.78 -2.49 -10.24
N GLY A 139 -1.10 -2.06 -9.01
CA GLY A 139 -0.08 -1.81 -7.98
C GLY A 139 0.71 -3.08 -7.63
N VAL A 140 0.04 -4.21 -7.48
CA VAL A 140 0.71 -5.49 -7.16
C VAL A 140 1.54 -6.01 -8.34
N ALA A 141 1.05 -5.90 -9.58
CA ALA A 141 1.81 -6.27 -10.77
C ALA A 141 3.10 -5.45 -10.89
N TYR A 142 3.05 -4.15 -10.57
CA TYR A 142 4.23 -3.30 -10.49
C TYR A 142 5.26 -3.86 -9.48
N LEU A 143 4.83 -4.19 -8.26
CA LEU A 143 5.70 -4.77 -7.23
C LEU A 143 6.34 -6.09 -7.69
N HIS A 144 5.55 -6.98 -8.30
CA HIS A 144 6.01 -8.28 -8.81
C HIS A 144 7.00 -8.14 -9.98
N SER A 145 6.94 -7.03 -10.72
CA SER A 145 7.83 -6.74 -11.85
C SER A 145 9.18 -6.13 -11.45
N MET A 146 9.34 -5.69 -10.20
CA MET A 146 10.54 -5.00 -9.72
C MET A 146 11.82 -5.82 -9.94
N LYS A 147 12.92 -5.11 -10.19
CA LYS A 147 14.27 -5.66 -10.38
C LYS A 147 15.24 -5.15 -9.32
N PRO A 148 16.30 -5.90 -8.97
CA PRO A 148 16.64 -7.24 -9.47
C PRO A 148 15.74 -8.37 -8.94
N LYS A 149 14.99 -8.11 -7.87
CA LYS A 149 14.05 -9.06 -7.26
C LYS A 149 12.65 -8.46 -7.18
N ALA A 150 11.65 -9.32 -7.42
CA ALA A 150 10.25 -9.00 -7.22
C ALA A 150 9.98 -8.69 -5.74
N LEU A 151 9.16 -7.67 -5.48
CA LEU A 151 8.67 -7.36 -4.16
C LEU A 151 7.30 -8.02 -3.96
N ILE A 152 7.14 -8.80 -2.89
CA ILE A 152 5.88 -9.48 -2.55
C ILE A 152 5.25 -8.75 -1.37
N HIS A 153 3.96 -8.42 -1.45
CA HIS A 153 3.28 -7.65 -0.41
C HIS A 153 3.01 -8.48 0.85
N ARG A 154 2.53 -9.73 0.69
CA ARG A 154 2.26 -10.74 1.73
C ARG A 154 1.13 -10.45 2.71
N ASP A 155 0.70 -9.21 2.83
CA ASP A 155 -0.42 -8.81 3.71
C ASP A 155 -1.48 -7.97 2.96
N LEU A 156 -1.87 -8.40 1.76
CA LEU A 156 -2.95 -7.73 1.02
C LEU A 156 -4.30 -8.03 1.66
N LYS A 157 -4.98 -6.96 2.08
CA LYS A 157 -6.31 -6.99 2.72
C LYS A 157 -6.91 -5.58 2.69
N PRO A 158 -8.25 -5.42 2.75
CA PRO A 158 -8.88 -4.10 2.67
C PRO A 158 -8.39 -3.06 3.71
N PRO A 159 -7.95 -3.43 4.93
CA PRO A 159 -7.31 -2.48 5.84
C PRO A 159 -6.05 -1.79 5.28
N ASN A 160 -5.32 -2.47 4.38
CA ASN A 160 -4.06 -2.00 3.78
C ASN A 160 -4.28 -1.42 2.36
N LEU A 161 -5.54 -1.19 1.98
CA LEU A 161 -5.92 -0.55 0.73
C LEU A 161 -6.62 0.76 1.07
N LEU A 162 -6.00 1.87 0.72
CA LEU A 162 -6.49 3.21 1.00
C LEU A 162 -7.22 3.80 -0.20
N LEU A 163 -8.14 4.71 0.04
CA LEU A 163 -8.91 5.39 -0.98
C LEU A 163 -8.67 6.90 -0.97
N VAL A 164 -8.54 7.49 -2.16
CA VAL A 164 -8.39 8.93 -2.41
C VAL A 164 -9.27 9.37 -3.58
N ALA A 165 -9.27 10.67 -3.88
CA ALA A 165 -10.06 11.29 -4.93
C ALA A 165 -11.56 10.96 -4.80
N GLY A 166 -12.11 11.17 -3.61
CA GLY A 166 -13.52 10.88 -3.32
C GLY A 166 -13.87 9.39 -3.37
N GLY A 167 -12.90 8.49 -3.15
CA GLY A 167 -13.14 7.05 -3.12
C GLY A 167 -12.93 6.32 -4.46
N THR A 168 -12.52 7.04 -5.51
CA THR A 168 -12.37 6.48 -6.86
C THR A 168 -10.99 5.90 -7.13
N VAL A 169 -9.96 6.38 -6.42
CA VAL A 169 -8.57 5.95 -6.61
C VAL A 169 -8.10 5.14 -5.41
N LEU A 170 -7.58 3.94 -5.66
CA LEU A 170 -7.07 3.03 -4.64
C LEU A 170 -5.53 3.06 -4.60
N LYS A 171 -4.99 3.06 -3.37
CA LYS A 171 -3.56 3.02 -3.07
C LYS A 171 -3.23 1.93 -2.06
N ILE A 172 -2.25 1.09 -2.40
CA ILE A 172 -1.72 0.06 -1.50
C ILE A 172 -0.78 0.70 -0.48
N CYS A 173 -0.89 0.30 0.79
CA CYS A 173 -0.02 0.74 1.88
C CYS A 173 0.44 -0.44 2.76
N ASP A 174 1.23 -0.13 3.80
CA ASP A 174 1.74 -1.07 4.82
C ASP A 174 2.66 -2.18 4.28
N PHE A 175 3.87 -1.77 3.89
CA PHE A 175 4.93 -2.66 3.40
C PHE A 175 5.77 -3.26 4.54
N GLY A 176 5.33 -3.17 5.79
CA GLY A 176 6.09 -3.63 6.96
C GLY A 176 6.40 -5.14 6.97
N THR A 177 5.64 -5.93 6.21
CA THR A 177 5.87 -7.37 6.00
C THR A 177 6.38 -7.70 4.59
N ALA A 178 6.50 -6.70 3.71
CA ALA A 178 6.95 -6.88 2.34
C ALA A 178 8.46 -7.15 2.33
N CYS A 179 8.87 -8.28 1.77
CA CYS A 179 10.29 -8.55 1.60
C CYS A 179 10.59 -9.51 0.45
N ASP A 180 11.89 -9.62 0.15
CA ASP A 180 12.43 -10.60 -0.79
C ASP A 180 12.14 -12.03 -0.29
N ILE A 181 11.97 -12.99 -1.21
CA ILE A 181 11.42 -14.36 -1.05
C ILE A 181 11.96 -15.23 0.14
N GLN A 182 12.98 -14.81 0.90
CA GLN A 182 13.72 -15.65 1.84
C GLN A 182 13.37 -15.54 3.35
N THR A 183 12.17 -15.10 3.76
CA THR A 183 11.84 -15.07 5.20
C THR A 183 10.49 -15.68 5.56
N HIS A 184 10.45 -16.45 6.65
CA HIS A 184 9.23 -16.98 7.25
C HIS A 184 8.43 -15.87 7.94
N MET A 185 7.10 -15.87 7.78
CA MET A 185 6.20 -14.94 8.44
C MET A 185 5.96 -15.35 9.89
N THR A 186 5.98 -14.38 10.80
CA THR A 186 5.38 -14.54 12.13
C THR A 186 3.86 -14.38 12.00
N ASN A 187 3.12 -15.36 12.53
CA ASN A 187 1.66 -15.44 12.53
C ASN A 187 0.98 -14.14 13.01
N ASN A 188 0.68 -13.23 12.09
CA ASN A 188 -0.02 -11.99 12.41
C ASN A 188 -1.50 -12.27 12.64
N LYS A 189 -1.96 -11.95 13.85
CA LYS A 189 -3.38 -11.98 14.24
C LYS A 189 -4.15 -11.02 13.33
N GLY A 190 -5.15 -11.52 12.61
CA GLY A 190 -6.10 -10.69 11.83
C GLY A 190 -6.04 -10.82 10.31
N SER A 191 -5.00 -11.44 9.72
CA SER A 191 -4.90 -11.58 8.25
C SER A 191 -5.34 -12.94 7.71
N ALA A 192 -5.73 -13.88 8.58
CA ALA A 192 -6.00 -15.28 8.21
C ALA A 192 -7.04 -15.44 7.11
N ALA A 193 -8.02 -14.53 7.02
CA ALA A 193 -9.09 -14.59 6.02
C ALA A 193 -8.61 -14.29 4.59
N TRP A 194 -7.50 -13.56 4.41
CA TRP A 194 -6.95 -13.23 3.09
C TRP A 194 -5.64 -13.99 2.79
N MET A 195 -5.16 -14.80 3.73
CA MET A 195 -3.86 -15.46 3.65
C MET A 195 -3.92 -16.76 2.84
N ALA A 196 -2.99 -16.92 1.91
CA ALA A 196 -2.86 -18.13 1.11
C ALA A 196 -2.43 -19.34 1.97
N PRO A 197 -2.90 -20.57 1.67
CA PRO A 197 -2.64 -21.73 2.51
C PRO A 197 -1.16 -22.09 2.67
N GLU A 198 -0.37 -21.98 1.60
CA GLU A 198 1.05 -22.29 1.63
C GLU A 198 1.85 -21.34 2.56
N VAL A 199 1.32 -20.15 2.86
CA VAL A 199 1.99 -19.16 3.71
C VAL A 199 1.92 -19.56 5.18
N PHE A 200 0.74 -19.97 5.68
CA PHE A 200 0.59 -20.40 7.08
C PHE A 200 1.02 -21.85 7.32
N GLU A 201 1.18 -22.65 6.25
CA GLU A 201 1.80 -23.98 6.32
C GLU A 201 3.33 -23.92 6.48
N GLY A 202 3.94 -22.74 6.31
CA GLY A 202 5.39 -22.57 6.35
C GLY A 202 6.12 -23.14 5.15
N SER A 203 5.40 -23.43 4.06
CA SER A 203 5.96 -23.93 2.80
C SER A 203 6.72 -22.83 2.06
N ASN A 204 7.53 -23.20 1.06
CA ASN A 204 8.07 -22.22 0.12
C ASN A 204 6.90 -21.59 -0.67
N TYR A 205 6.73 -20.28 -0.54
CA TYR A 205 5.69 -19.52 -1.24
C TYR A 205 6.33 -18.53 -2.23
N SER A 206 5.52 -18.05 -3.17
CA SER A 206 5.93 -17.08 -4.19
C SER A 206 4.99 -15.87 -4.21
N GLU A 207 5.16 -14.98 -5.18
CA GLU A 207 4.27 -13.85 -5.45
C GLU A 207 2.79 -14.25 -5.66
N LYS A 208 2.53 -15.54 -5.90
CA LYS A 208 1.19 -16.12 -6.01
C LYS A 208 0.39 -16.10 -4.70
N CYS A 209 1.00 -15.82 -3.55
CA CYS A 209 0.23 -15.59 -2.32
C CYS A 209 -0.59 -14.29 -2.39
N ASP A 210 -0.05 -13.23 -3.00
CA ASP A 210 -0.78 -11.98 -3.23
C ASP A 210 -1.96 -12.19 -4.18
N VAL A 211 -1.84 -13.14 -5.12
CA VAL A 211 -2.93 -13.54 -6.04
C VAL A 211 -4.10 -14.16 -5.29
N PHE A 212 -3.82 -15.00 -4.30
CA PHE A 212 -4.86 -15.56 -3.45
C PHE A 212 -5.60 -14.45 -2.69
N SER A 213 -4.86 -13.55 -2.05
CA SER A 213 -5.42 -12.43 -1.30
C SER A 213 -6.30 -11.53 -2.18
N TRP A 214 -5.84 -11.21 -3.39
CA TRP A 214 -6.62 -10.45 -4.37
C TRP A 214 -7.95 -11.13 -4.73
N GLY A 215 -7.95 -12.46 -4.90
CA GLY A 215 -9.18 -13.22 -5.17
C GLY A 215 -10.20 -13.14 -4.04
N ILE A 216 -9.75 -13.14 -2.78
CA ILE A 216 -10.61 -12.94 -1.62
C ILE A 216 -11.13 -11.48 -1.57
N ILE A 217 -10.28 -10.50 -1.84
CA ILE A 217 -10.68 -9.07 -1.89
C ILE A 217 -11.75 -8.85 -2.97
N LEU A 218 -11.62 -9.46 -4.16
CA LEU A 218 -12.61 -9.39 -5.23
C LEU A 218 -13.98 -9.91 -4.76
N TRP A 219 -14.00 -11.06 -4.08
CA TRP A 219 -15.24 -11.60 -3.51
C TRP A 219 -15.85 -10.65 -2.48
N GLU A 220 -15.01 -10.08 -1.61
CA GLU A 220 -15.43 -9.19 -0.53
C GLU A 220 -16.03 -7.88 -1.04
N VAL A 221 -15.43 -7.22 -2.04
CA VAL A 221 -15.99 -5.98 -2.60
C VAL A 221 -17.28 -6.22 -3.40
N ILE A 222 -17.45 -7.40 -3.99
CA ILE A 222 -18.71 -7.72 -4.72
C ILE A 222 -19.83 -8.04 -3.73
N THR A 223 -19.53 -8.75 -2.65
CA THR A 223 -20.56 -9.19 -1.69
C THR A 223 -20.82 -8.20 -0.56
N ARG A 224 -19.89 -7.26 -0.33
CA ARG A 224 -19.82 -6.42 0.87
C ARG A 224 -19.90 -7.24 2.18
N ARG A 225 -19.32 -8.45 2.19
CA ARG A 225 -19.30 -9.35 3.35
C ARG A 225 -17.88 -9.64 3.78
N LYS A 226 -17.68 -9.79 5.09
CA LYS A 226 -16.38 -10.22 5.63
C LYS A 226 -16.13 -11.69 5.25
N PRO A 227 -14.98 -12.04 4.68
CA PRO A 227 -14.68 -13.42 4.32
C PRO A 227 -14.57 -14.29 5.58
N PHE A 228 -15.22 -15.46 5.56
CA PHE A 228 -15.21 -16.44 6.64
C PHE A 228 -15.79 -15.97 7.99
N ASP A 229 -16.61 -14.91 8.00
CA ASP A 229 -17.21 -14.35 9.23
C ASP A 229 -18.03 -15.39 10.01
N GLU A 230 -18.73 -16.28 9.30
CA GLU A 230 -19.52 -17.37 9.87
C GLU A 230 -18.67 -18.44 10.60
N ILE A 231 -17.40 -18.59 10.23
CA ILE A 231 -16.52 -19.53 10.94
C ILE A 231 -16.22 -18.96 12.33
N GLY A 232 -15.86 -17.67 12.40
CA GLY A 232 -15.55 -16.97 13.64
C GLY A 232 -14.47 -17.62 14.51
N GLY A 233 -14.29 -17.08 15.71
CA GLY A 233 -13.32 -17.58 16.68
C GLY A 233 -11.86 -17.26 16.30
N PRO A 234 -10.89 -17.98 16.88
CA PRO A 234 -9.48 -17.68 16.67
C PRO A 234 -9.01 -17.94 15.23
N ALA A 235 -7.99 -17.21 14.81
CA ALA A 235 -7.42 -17.27 13.44
C ALA A 235 -7.11 -18.69 12.94
N PHE A 236 -6.65 -19.59 13.82
CA PHE A 236 -6.32 -20.97 13.44
C PHE A 236 -7.51 -21.75 12.88
N ARG A 237 -8.75 -21.40 13.25
CA ARG A 237 -9.96 -22.06 12.71
C ARG A 237 -10.17 -21.73 11.23
N ILE A 238 -9.95 -20.46 10.86
CA ILE A 238 -10.00 -20.01 9.47
C ILE A 238 -8.87 -20.67 8.68
N MET A 239 -7.64 -20.66 9.21
CA MET A 239 -6.49 -21.32 8.58
C MET A 239 -6.76 -22.81 8.32
N TRP A 240 -7.29 -23.53 9.32
CA TRP A 240 -7.68 -24.94 9.19
C TRP A 240 -8.75 -25.17 8.13
N ALA A 241 -9.80 -24.33 8.09
CA ALA A 241 -10.84 -24.44 7.08
C ALA A 241 -10.27 -24.21 5.66
N VAL A 242 -9.47 -23.16 5.47
CA VAL A 242 -8.85 -22.82 4.18
C VAL A 242 -7.88 -23.92 3.72
N HIS A 243 -7.10 -24.49 4.64
CA HIS A 243 -6.21 -25.64 4.39
C HIS A 243 -6.97 -26.86 3.83
N ASN A 244 -8.14 -27.14 4.41
CA ASN A 244 -9.05 -28.20 3.99
C ASN A 244 -9.86 -27.88 2.72
N GLY A 245 -9.62 -26.73 2.09
CA GLY A 245 -10.24 -26.36 0.82
C GLY A 245 -11.48 -25.48 0.95
N THR A 246 -11.87 -25.08 2.16
CA THR A 246 -12.96 -24.11 2.35
C THR A 246 -12.62 -22.78 1.66
N ARG A 247 -13.58 -22.22 0.95
CA ARG A 247 -13.51 -20.92 0.25
C ARG A 247 -14.78 -20.12 0.54
N PRO A 248 -14.79 -18.80 0.30
CA PRO A 248 -16.02 -18.03 0.37
C PRO A 248 -17.09 -18.60 -0.58
N PRO A 249 -18.39 -18.49 -0.23
CA PRO A 249 -19.46 -19.07 -1.03
C PRO A 249 -19.56 -18.41 -2.40
N LEU A 250 -19.98 -19.18 -3.41
CA LEU A 250 -20.21 -18.65 -4.75
C LEU A 250 -21.32 -17.58 -4.74
N ILE A 251 -21.17 -16.59 -5.61
CA ILE A 251 -22.08 -15.43 -5.70
C ILE A 251 -23.15 -15.73 -6.74
N LYS A 252 -24.42 -15.68 -6.34
CA LYS A 252 -25.56 -15.90 -7.25
C LYS A 252 -25.55 -14.83 -8.36
N ASN A 253 -25.77 -15.25 -9.60
CA ASN A 253 -25.81 -14.39 -10.79
C ASN A 253 -24.50 -13.64 -11.11
N LEU A 254 -23.35 -14.09 -10.60
CA LEU A 254 -22.06 -13.53 -10.98
C LEU A 254 -21.72 -13.89 -12.45
N PRO A 255 -21.28 -12.93 -13.30
CA PRO A 255 -20.82 -13.24 -14.65
C PRO A 255 -19.70 -14.28 -14.64
N LYS A 256 -19.83 -15.31 -15.49
CA LYS A 256 -18.89 -16.44 -15.54
C LYS A 256 -17.42 -16.06 -15.75
N PRO A 257 -17.06 -15.02 -16.54
CA PRO A 257 -15.67 -14.57 -16.62
C PRO A 257 -15.09 -14.10 -15.27
N ILE A 258 -15.90 -13.43 -14.44
CA ILE A 258 -15.49 -12.94 -13.12
C ILE A 258 -15.40 -14.10 -12.13
N GLU A 259 -16.39 -15.01 -12.14
CA GLU A 259 -16.37 -16.21 -11.31
C GLU A 259 -15.15 -17.09 -11.60
N SER A 260 -14.82 -17.29 -12.89
CA SER A 260 -13.65 -18.06 -13.31
C SER A 260 -12.35 -17.41 -12.85
N LEU A 261 -12.20 -16.09 -13.00
CA LEU A 261 -11.01 -15.38 -12.52
C LEU A 261 -10.86 -15.48 -11.00
N MET A 262 -11.93 -15.19 -10.26
CA MET A 262 -11.98 -15.25 -8.80
C MET A 262 -11.61 -16.65 -8.27
N THR A 263 -12.19 -17.69 -8.86
CA THR A 263 -11.96 -19.07 -8.42
C THR A 263 -10.57 -19.61 -8.78
N ARG A 264 -10.01 -19.20 -9.92
CA ARG A 264 -8.61 -19.48 -10.27
C ARG A 264 -7.65 -18.85 -9.27
N CYS A 265 -7.90 -17.61 -8.83
CA CYS A 265 -7.04 -16.88 -7.89
C CYS A 265 -6.90 -17.58 -6.52
N TRP A 266 -7.96 -18.19 -5.99
CA TRP A 266 -7.89 -18.88 -4.69
C TRP A 266 -7.60 -20.39 -4.79
N SER A 267 -7.07 -20.86 -5.93
CA SER A 267 -6.69 -22.25 -6.14
C SER A 267 -5.70 -22.73 -5.07
N LYS A 268 -5.84 -23.98 -4.58
CA LYS A 268 -4.93 -24.53 -3.56
C LYS A 268 -3.49 -24.57 -4.08
N ASP A 269 -3.29 -25.09 -5.28
CA ASP A 269 -2.01 -25.07 -5.98
C ASP A 269 -1.69 -23.64 -6.48
N PRO A 270 -0.61 -22.99 -6.00
CA PRO A 270 -0.22 -21.65 -6.43
C PRO A 270 0.14 -21.56 -7.93
N SER A 271 0.55 -22.67 -8.55
CA SER A 271 0.91 -22.70 -9.97
C SER A 271 -0.31 -22.50 -10.89
N GLN A 272 -1.50 -22.89 -10.43
CA GLN A 272 -2.77 -22.73 -11.17
C GLN A 272 -3.36 -21.32 -11.07
N ARG A 273 -2.83 -20.49 -10.16
CA ARG A 273 -3.26 -19.09 -10.02
C ARG A 273 -2.69 -18.27 -11.18
N PRO A 274 -3.45 -17.34 -11.78
CA PRO A 274 -2.92 -16.44 -12.82
C PRO A 274 -1.79 -15.56 -12.27
N SER A 275 -0.98 -14.97 -13.16
CA SER A 275 -0.09 -13.89 -12.75
C SER A 275 -0.88 -12.60 -12.52
N MET A 276 -0.32 -11.66 -11.75
CA MET A 276 -0.93 -10.33 -11.62
C MET A 276 -1.01 -9.58 -12.95
N GLU A 277 -0.04 -9.79 -13.85
CA GLU A 277 -0.09 -9.22 -15.20
C GLU A 277 -1.30 -9.75 -16.00
N GLU A 278 -1.61 -11.05 -15.90
CA GLU A 278 -2.81 -11.62 -16.52
C GLU A 278 -4.08 -11.03 -15.92
N ILE A 279 -4.14 -10.90 -14.59
CA ILE A 279 -5.28 -10.27 -13.89
C ILE A 279 -5.49 -8.83 -14.38
N VAL A 280 -4.43 -8.03 -14.47
CA VAL A 280 -4.51 -6.65 -14.97
C VAL A 280 -5.09 -6.63 -16.39
N LYS A 281 -4.62 -7.50 -17.29
CA LYS A 281 -5.14 -7.57 -18.67
C LYS A 281 -6.63 -7.92 -18.70
N ILE A 282 -7.04 -8.95 -17.95
CA ILE A 282 -8.44 -9.39 -17.88
C ILE A 282 -9.32 -8.29 -17.30
N MET A 283 -8.94 -7.73 -16.15
CA MET A 283 -9.71 -6.68 -15.46
C MET A 283 -9.82 -5.41 -16.31
N THR A 284 -8.74 -5.00 -16.98
CA THR A 284 -8.76 -3.86 -17.93
C THR A 284 -9.77 -4.08 -19.06
N HIS A 285 -9.87 -5.31 -19.57
CA HIS A 285 -10.86 -5.64 -20.60
C HIS A 285 -12.29 -5.68 -20.05
N LEU A 286 -12.48 -6.19 -18.83
CA LEU A 286 -13.79 -6.22 -18.18
C LEU A 286 -14.33 -4.82 -17.88
N MET A 287 -13.47 -3.85 -17.55
CA MET A 287 -13.90 -2.47 -17.26
C MET A 287 -14.71 -1.81 -18.39
N ARG A 288 -14.61 -2.30 -19.64
CA ARG A 288 -15.47 -1.85 -20.76
C ARG A 288 -16.97 -2.04 -20.48
N TYR A 289 -17.33 -2.98 -19.62
CA TYR A 289 -18.71 -3.29 -19.24
C TYR A 289 -19.13 -2.65 -17.90
N PHE A 290 -18.23 -1.89 -17.26
CA PHE A 290 -18.44 -1.28 -15.94
C PHE A 290 -18.11 0.23 -15.97
N PRO A 291 -18.91 1.05 -16.69
CA PRO A 291 -18.72 2.51 -16.72
C PRO A 291 -19.11 3.16 -15.38
N GLY A 292 -18.61 4.39 -15.13
CA GLY A 292 -18.94 5.19 -13.94
C GLY A 292 -18.14 4.83 -12.69
N ALA A 293 -16.89 4.39 -12.86
CA ALA A 293 -15.98 4.10 -11.76
C ALA A 293 -15.24 5.35 -11.22
N ASP A 294 -15.34 6.45 -11.96
CA ASP A 294 -14.80 7.77 -11.69
C ASP A 294 -15.77 8.68 -10.92
N GLU A 295 -16.99 8.20 -10.66
CA GLU A 295 -17.97 8.90 -9.82
C GLU A 295 -17.54 8.85 -8.34
N PRO A 296 -17.46 9.97 -7.62
CA PRO A 296 -17.15 9.95 -6.19
C PRO A 296 -18.18 9.14 -5.38
N LEU A 297 -17.71 8.49 -4.31
CA LEU A 297 -18.58 7.80 -3.37
C LEU A 297 -19.57 8.77 -2.73
N GLN A 298 -20.85 8.37 -2.72
CA GLN A 298 -21.92 9.14 -2.11
C GLN A 298 -22.28 8.55 -0.75
N TYR A 299 -22.25 9.38 0.28
CA TYR A 299 -22.72 9.04 1.61
C TYR A 299 -24.20 9.42 1.72
N PRO A 300 -25.06 8.55 2.28
CA PRO A 300 -26.44 8.92 2.50
C PRO A 300 -26.49 10.11 3.46
N CYS A 301 -27.14 11.19 3.02
CA CYS A 301 -27.40 12.35 3.87
C CYS A 301 -28.34 11.90 4.99
N GLN A 302 -27.87 11.94 6.24
CA GLN A 302 -28.76 11.82 7.38
C GLN A 302 -29.55 13.12 7.47
N TYR A 303 -30.76 13.13 6.90
CA TYR A 303 -31.77 14.09 7.33
C TYR A 303 -32.05 13.78 8.79
N SER A 304 -31.52 14.60 9.70
CA SER A 304 -32.08 14.71 11.03
C SER A 304 -33.52 15.16 10.88
N ASP A 305 -34.44 14.27 11.24
CA ASP A 305 -35.88 14.50 11.27
C ASP A 305 -36.19 15.54 12.36
N GLU A 306 -35.91 16.82 12.10
CA GLU A 306 -36.46 17.92 12.90
C GLU A 306 -37.88 18.20 12.44
N GLY A 307 -38.80 17.40 12.99
CA GLY A 307 -40.21 17.43 12.63
C GLY A 307 -41.15 17.19 13.80
N GLN A 308 -41.06 17.98 14.89
CA GLN A 308 -42.22 18.46 15.68
C GLN A 308 -41.83 19.43 16.83
N SER A 309 -42.17 20.73 16.63
CA SER A 309 -42.57 21.77 17.60
C SER A 309 -41.83 21.92 18.94
N ASN A 310 -41.21 23.04 19.29
CA ASN A 310 -41.88 24.32 19.57
C ASN A 310 -40.90 25.51 19.55
N SER A 311 -41.45 26.62 19.06
CA SER A 311 -41.03 28.02 19.09
C SER A 311 -40.11 28.47 20.25
N ALA A 312 -39.02 29.19 19.91
CA ALA A 312 -38.85 30.60 20.31
C ALA A 312 -37.56 31.23 19.74
N THR A 313 -37.73 32.43 19.15
CA THR A 313 -36.77 33.55 19.00
C THR A 313 -35.49 33.32 18.17
N SER A 314 -35.44 33.81 16.92
CA SER A 314 -35.09 35.19 16.53
C SER A 314 -33.63 35.57 16.82
N THR A 315 -32.78 35.56 15.78
CA THR A 315 -32.11 36.73 15.14
C THR A 315 -31.07 36.16 14.18
N GLY A 316 -31.21 36.37 12.86
CA GLY A 316 -30.37 37.32 12.10
C GLY A 316 -28.98 36.72 11.80
N SER A 317 -28.49 36.56 10.58
CA SER A 317 -28.76 37.23 9.32
C SER A 317 -28.12 36.42 8.19
N PHE A 318 -28.89 36.29 7.10
CA PHE A 318 -28.46 35.93 5.75
C PHE A 318 -27.39 36.91 5.24
N MET A 319 -26.30 36.42 4.64
CA MET A 319 -25.67 37.00 3.44
C MET A 319 -24.88 35.91 2.68
N ASP A 320 -25.49 35.44 1.60
CA ASP A 320 -24.80 34.96 0.40
C ASP A 320 -23.99 36.11 -0.24
N ILE A 321 -22.75 35.82 -0.64
CA ILE A 321 -22.12 36.52 -1.77
C ILE A 321 -21.44 35.48 -2.66
N THR A 322 -22.11 35.17 -3.77
CA THR A 322 -21.47 34.75 -5.01
C THR A 322 -20.98 35.99 -5.74
N SER A 323 -19.77 35.96 -6.30
CA SER A 323 -19.39 36.65 -7.55
C SER A 323 -17.94 36.34 -7.97
N THR A 324 -17.84 35.65 -9.10
CA THR A 324 -16.82 35.69 -10.17
C THR A 324 -15.92 36.92 -10.26
N ASN A 325 -14.62 36.80 -10.56
CA ASN A 325 -14.06 36.85 -11.94
C ASN A 325 -12.51 37.02 -12.00
N THR A 326 -11.92 36.31 -12.99
CA THR A 326 -10.80 36.67 -13.89
C THR A 326 -9.38 37.01 -13.38
N SER A 327 -8.46 36.09 -13.73
CA SER A 327 -7.15 36.25 -14.41
C SER A 327 -6.15 37.33 -13.99
N ASN A 328 -4.93 36.88 -13.66
CA ASN A 328 -3.71 37.40 -14.29
C ASN A 328 -2.57 36.37 -14.26
N LYS A 329 -1.89 36.26 -15.41
CA LYS A 329 -0.63 35.53 -15.63
C LYS A 329 0.54 36.28 -15.00
N SER A 330 1.51 35.55 -14.46
CA SER A 330 2.93 35.85 -14.67
C SER A 330 3.76 34.61 -14.40
N ASP A 331 4.49 34.19 -15.44
CA ASP A 331 5.52 33.16 -15.43
C ASP A 331 6.64 33.47 -14.42
N ALA A 332 7.14 32.45 -13.75
CA ALA A 332 8.51 32.42 -13.24
C ALA A 332 9.05 31.00 -13.33
N ASN A 333 9.93 30.81 -14.32
CA ASN A 333 10.82 29.66 -14.46
C ASN A 333 11.59 29.42 -13.15
N MET A 334 11.55 28.19 -12.65
CA MET A 334 12.49 27.71 -11.65
C MET A 334 13.30 26.59 -12.28
N GLU A 335 14.55 26.89 -12.59
CA GLU A 335 15.53 25.93 -13.10
C GLU A 335 15.78 24.80 -12.08
N PRO A 336 16.13 23.58 -12.52
CA PRO A 336 16.50 22.51 -11.62
C PRO A 336 17.91 22.74 -11.10
N SER A 337 18.04 22.97 -9.79
CA SER A 337 19.33 23.03 -9.12
C SER A 337 19.99 21.66 -9.09
N ASP A 338 21.19 21.58 -9.68
CA ASP A 338 22.10 20.44 -9.64
C ASP A 338 22.37 19.97 -8.20
N PHE A 339 21.84 18.81 -7.84
CA PHE A 339 22.26 18.07 -6.64
C PHE A 339 23.33 17.06 -7.02
N GLN A 340 24.57 17.34 -6.62
CA GLN A 340 25.69 16.40 -6.71
C GLN A 340 25.41 15.17 -5.82
N GLY A 341 25.33 14.01 -6.47
CA GLY A 341 24.97 12.74 -5.85
C GLY A 341 26.06 12.18 -4.94
N ALA A 342 25.76 12.12 -3.64
CA ALA A 342 26.27 11.05 -2.78
C ALA A 342 25.51 9.77 -3.11
N SER A 343 26.19 8.62 -3.19
CA SER A 343 25.56 7.39 -3.65
C SER A 343 24.38 7.02 -2.76
N THR A 344 23.28 6.59 -3.37
CA THR A 344 22.03 6.21 -2.73
C THR A 344 22.18 5.23 -1.55
N ASN A 345 23.09 4.27 -1.71
CA ASN A 345 23.43 3.35 -0.65
C ASN A 345 24.03 4.08 0.55
N ASP A 346 24.72 5.20 0.36
CA ASP A 346 25.29 6.00 1.43
C ASP A 346 24.24 6.77 2.21
N THR A 347 23.14 7.25 1.62
CA THR A 347 22.07 7.91 2.39
C THR A 347 21.27 6.90 3.22
N ILE A 348 20.85 5.77 2.64
CA ILE A 348 20.23 4.69 3.43
C ILE A 348 21.23 4.13 4.43
N LYS A 349 22.49 3.84 4.06
CA LYS A 349 23.50 3.40 5.02
C LYS A 349 23.83 4.46 6.05
N ARG A 350 23.72 5.75 5.74
CA ARG A 350 23.93 6.86 6.69
C ARG A 350 22.73 7.00 7.61
N LEU A 351 21.50 6.82 7.13
CA LEU A 351 20.31 6.74 7.96
C LEU A 351 20.37 5.48 8.83
N GLU A 352 20.65 4.30 8.26
CA GLU A 352 20.88 3.04 8.96
C GLU A 352 22.04 3.15 9.96
N SER A 353 23.13 3.84 9.62
CA SER A 353 24.29 4.06 10.49
C SER A 353 23.97 5.08 11.59
N LYS A 354 23.25 6.17 11.29
CA LYS A 354 22.75 7.13 12.29
C LYS A 354 21.79 6.43 13.25
N LEU A 355 20.85 5.64 12.72
CA LEU A 355 19.90 4.82 13.49
C LEU A 355 20.62 3.76 14.33
N ALA A 356 21.64 3.07 13.78
CA ALA A 356 22.44 2.07 14.50
C ALA A 356 23.39 2.70 15.53
N GLN A 357 23.89 3.91 15.28
CA GLN A 357 24.71 4.66 16.23
C GLN A 357 23.87 5.14 17.41
N GLN A 358 22.60 5.51 17.18
CA GLN A 358 21.65 5.72 18.26
C GLN A 358 21.48 4.46 19.12
N MET A 359 21.35 3.26 18.52
CA MET A 359 21.26 2.00 19.28
C MET A 359 22.45 1.78 20.23
N LYS A 360 23.68 2.09 19.77
CA LYS A 360 24.89 1.95 20.60
C LYS A 360 24.96 2.97 21.73
N ASN A 361 24.36 4.14 21.55
CA ASN A 361 24.35 5.21 22.55
C ASN A 361 23.26 5.01 23.60
N THR A 362 22.08 4.50 23.21
CA THR A 362 20.99 4.18 24.16
C THR A 362 21.30 2.93 25.00
N ALA A 363 22.04 1.96 24.45
CA ALA A 363 22.52 0.79 25.21
C ALA A 363 23.70 1.08 26.16
N LYS A 364 24.18 2.33 26.22
CA LYS A 364 25.32 2.77 27.04
C LYS A 364 24.95 3.76 28.15
N GLN A 365 23.66 4.04 28.36
CA GLN A 365 23.23 4.78 29.55
C GLN A 365 22.85 3.78 30.66
N PRO A 366 23.51 3.84 31.85
CA PRO A 366 23.24 2.94 32.96
C PRO A 366 21.86 3.15 33.60
#